data_AF-A0A660P9S4-F1
#
_entry.id   AF-A0A660P9S4-F1
#
_cell.length_a   1.000
_cell.length_b   1.000
_cell.length_c   1.000
_cell.angle_alpha   90.00
_cell.angle_beta   90.00
_cell.angle_gamma   90.00
#
_symmetry.space_group_name_H-M   'P 1'
#
loop_
_entity.id
_entity.type
_entity.pdbx_description
1 polymer ?
#
loop_
_entity_poly.entity_id
_entity_poly.type
_entity_poly.pdbx_seq_one_letter_code
_entity_poly.pdbx_strand_id
1 'polypeptide(L)'
;MTLLEEPSTSTIRHFWSLTRLYVKSSPILSKCLSQKDRSLGGFKIFTTISVFIFLSLQFIYAETQDSLHNIIESDDILLPSEEGLQPDTSTPDSAFLARSADSSWWIRKIENLAFGLNEYLEYSINYGMLPAGNAKMFIPELIEYNGVKCYRVVSIASSNDFVSMFYKVRDTIETYIDVDGIFTHYFHKLLQEGGYKANKTTIFNQRLHLAITGKDTIPTYPFVQDALSSLYYIRTQKIEPGVDIMIDNHTDGKNYPLKVIVHGRERVKVPAGEFDCIVVEPVMRYEGIFKAKGAIRIWLTDDEFKVPVKMQTEVFFLGSIIAKLKKFERGILLKELKISDEDASKE
;
A
#
# COMPACT_ATOMS: atom_id res chain seq x y z
N MET A 1 27.14 12.56 -21.23
CA MET A 1 27.50 11.22 -21.72
C MET A 1 28.83 10.87 -21.08
N THR A 2 28.78 10.44 -19.83
CA THR A 2 29.96 10.15 -19.00
C THR A 2 30.30 8.69 -19.24
N LEU A 3 31.47 8.43 -19.83
CA LEU A 3 31.98 7.08 -20.07
C LEU A 3 32.28 6.44 -18.71
N LEU A 4 31.67 5.29 -18.43
CA LEU A 4 32.04 4.45 -17.31
C LEU A 4 33.43 3.87 -17.59
N GLU A 5 34.42 4.19 -16.76
CA GLU A 5 35.73 3.56 -16.83
C GLU A 5 35.63 2.06 -16.50
N GLU A 6 36.29 1.23 -17.29
CA GLU A 6 36.34 -0.21 -17.05
C GLU A 6 37.09 -0.52 -15.74
N PRO A 7 36.59 -1.47 -14.93
CA PRO A 7 37.21 -1.81 -13.65
C PRO A 7 38.62 -2.39 -13.85
N SER A 8 39.56 -1.95 -13.02
CA SER A 8 40.94 -2.41 -13.07
C SER A 8 41.05 -3.94 -12.90
N THR A 9 42.08 -4.55 -13.52
CA THR A 9 42.38 -5.98 -13.41
C THR A 9 42.62 -6.44 -11.97
N SER A 10 43.02 -5.53 -11.08
CA SER A 10 43.16 -5.78 -9.63
C SER A 10 41.79 -5.98 -8.97
N THR A 11 40.81 -5.13 -9.29
CA THR A 11 39.43 -5.21 -8.80
C THR A 11 38.78 -6.53 -9.22
N ILE A 12 39.02 -6.96 -10.47
CA ILE A 12 38.51 -8.24 -10.99
C ILE A 12 39.14 -9.42 -10.25
N ARG A 13 40.45 -9.41 -9.98
CA ARG A 13 41.11 -10.49 -9.22
C ARG A 13 40.64 -10.56 -7.76
N HIS A 14 40.45 -9.41 -7.11
CA HIS A 14 39.94 -9.35 -5.75
C HIS A 14 38.51 -9.88 -5.66
N PHE A 15 37.68 -9.53 -6.64
CA PHE A 15 36.32 -10.04 -6.79
C PHE A 15 36.32 -11.57 -6.87
N TRP A 16 37.09 -12.17 -7.80
CA TRP A 16 37.18 -13.63 -7.93
C TRP A 16 37.70 -14.34 -6.69
N SER A 17 38.61 -13.71 -5.92
CA SER A 17 39.10 -14.26 -4.64
C SER A 17 37.98 -14.35 -3.60
N LEU A 18 37.19 -13.27 -3.45
CA LEU A 18 36.08 -13.19 -2.50
C LEU A 18 34.94 -14.13 -2.89
N THR A 19 34.62 -14.26 -4.18
CA THR A 19 33.61 -15.24 -4.65
C THR A 19 34.04 -16.66 -4.32
N ARG A 20 35.34 -16.97 -4.46
CA ARG A 20 35.88 -18.32 -4.16
C ARG A 20 35.85 -18.65 -2.67
N LEU A 21 36.09 -17.66 -1.82
CA LEU A 21 35.98 -17.78 -0.36
C LEU A 21 34.53 -18.00 0.07
N TYR A 22 33.59 -17.23 -0.49
CA TYR A 22 32.17 -17.32 -0.16
C TYR A 22 31.53 -18.65 -0.59
N VAL A 23 31.89 -19.16 -1.77
CA VAL A 23 31.45 -20.48 -2.26
C VAL A 23 31.99 -21.62 -1.38
N LYS A 24 33.21 -21.47 -0.84
CA LYS A 24 33.79 -22.46 0.10
C LYS A 24 33.18 -22.42 1.49
N SER A 25 32.70 -21.27 1.95
CA SER A 25 32.14 -21.11 3.31
C SER A 25 30.65 -21.45 3.42
N SER A 26 29.94 -21.64 2.29
CA SER A 26 28.51 -21.98 2.29
C SER A 26 28.26 -23.50 2.19
N PRO A 27 27.67 -24.14 3.22
CA PRO A 27 27.38 -25.58 3.21
C PRO A 27 26.38 -25.99 2.12
N ILE A 28 25.51 -25.06 1.70
CA ILE A 28 24.47 -25.26 0.69
C ILE A 28 25.09 -25.30 -0.71
N LEU A 29 25.98 -24.35 -1.02
CA LEU A 29 26.67 -24.28 -2.32
C LEU A 29 27.69 -25.41 -2.50
N SER A 30 28.35 -25.83 -1.42
CA SER A 30 29.24 -27.00 -1.41
C SER A 30 28.49 -28.31 -1.78
N LYS A 31 27.27 -28.50 -1.25
CA LYS A 31 26.41 -29.65 -1.61
C LYS A 31 25.94 -29.62 -3.07
N CYS A 32 25.58 -28.45 -3.60
CA CYS A 32 25.20 -28.30 -5.02
C CYS A 32 26.35 -28.60 -5.99
N LEU A 33 27.60 -28.28 -5.63
CA LEU A 33 28.77 -28.59 -6.46
C LEU A 33 29.22 -30.06 -6.37
N SER A 34 28.84 -30.77 -5.30
CA SER A 34 29.14 -32.19 -5.08
C SER A 34 28.22 -33.13 -5.87
N GLN A 35 27.04 -32.69 -6.31
CA GLN A 35 26.17 -33.49 -7.16
C GLN A 35 26.56 -33.30 -8.63
N LYS A 36 27.31 -34.28 -9.12
CA LYS A 36 27.74 -34.41 -10.51
C LYS A 36 26.54 -34.82 -11.39
N ASP A 37 25.52 -33.97 -11.48
CA ASP A 37 24.37 -34.23 -12.34
C ASP A 37 24.47 -33.36 -13.61
N ARG A 38 25.02 -33.97 -14.66
CA ARG A 38 25.23 -33.33 -15.99
C ARG A 38 23.95 -33.37 -16.83
N SER A 39 22.83 -32.90 -16.28
CA SER A 39 21.63 -32.64 -17.09
C SER A 39 21.53 -31.15 -17.42
N LEU A 40 21.06 -30.82 -18.64
CA LEU A 40 20.87 -29.43 -19.12
C LEU A 40 20.01 -28.56 -18.17
N GLY A 41 19.23 -29.18 -17.28
CA GLY A 41 18.43 -28.51 -16.25
C GLY A 41 19.26 -27.94 -15.09
N GLY A 42 20.33 -28.63 -14.67
CA GLY A 42 21.21 -28.16 -13.58
C GLY A 42 22.01 -26.91 -13.96
N PHE A 43 22.40 -26.79 -15.23
CA PHE A 43 23.13 -25.62 -15.73
C PHE A 43 22.26 -24.37 -15.81
N LYS A 44 20.96 -24.52 -16.13
CA LYS A 44 19.97 -23.43 -16.11
C LYS A 44 19.66 -22.95 -14.69
N ILE A 45 19.60 -23.86 -13.72
CA ILE A 45 19.41 -23.52 -12.31
C ILE A 45 20.66 -22.80 -11.77
N PHE A 46 21.86 -23.27 -12.10
CA PHE A 46 23.11 -22.65 -11.65
C PHE A 46 23.31 -21.24 -12.22
N THR A 47 22.99 -21.02 -13.50
CA THR A 47 23.03 -19.68 -14.11
C THR A 47 21.98 -18.74 -13.50
N THR A 48 20.77 -19.23 -13.21
CA THR A 48 19.71 -18.42 -12.58
C THR A 48 20.10 -17.99 -11.16
N ILE A 49 20.66 -18.92 -10.37
CA ILE A 49 21.09 -18.63 -8.99
C ILE A 49 22.31 -17.69 -8.97
N SER A 50 23.28 -17.88 -9.87
CA SER A 50 24.43 -16.96 -9.99
C SER A 50 24.01 -15.56 -10.42
N VAL A 51 23.03 -15.40 -11.33
CA VAL A 51 22.50 -14.09 -11.72
C VAL A 51 21.73 -13.44 -10.57
N PHE A 52 20.95 -14.20 -9.79
CA PHE A 52 20.25 -13.69 -8.61
C PHE A 52 21.20 -13.23 -7.49
N ILE A 53 22.28 -13.97 -7.24
CA ILE A 53 23.31 -13.58 -6.27
C ILE A 53 24.09 -12.35 -6.76
N PHE A 54 24.36 -12.25 -8.06
CA PHE A 54 25.05 -11.10 -8.64
C PHE A 54 24.18 -9.83 -8.61
N LEU A 55 22.88 -9.96 -8.86
CA LEU A 55 21.90 -8.85 -8.76
C LEU A 55 21.65 -8.42 -7.32
N SER A 56 21.60 -9.34 -6.35
CA SER A 56 21.45 -8.98 -4.93
C SER A 56 22.69 -8.30 -4.36
N LEU A 57 23.90 -8.67 -4.82
CA LEU A 57 25.14 -7.97 -4.47
C LEU A 57 25.23 -6.57 -5.07
N GLN A 58 24.71 -6.34 -6.28
CA GLN A 58 24.61 -4.98 -6.85
C GLN A 58 23.60 -4.10 -6.10
N PHE A 59 22.49 -4.68 -5.63
CA PHE A 59 21.47 -3.95 -4.86
C PHE A 59 22.01 -3.45 -3.52
N ILE A 60 22.75 -4.30 -2.80
CA ILE A 60 23.42 -3.92 -1.54
C ILE A 60 24.49 -2.83 -1.76
N TYR A 61 25.18 -2.85 -2.90
CA TYR A 61 26.19 -1.85 -3.24
C TYR A 61 25.58 -0.49 -3.63
N ALA A 62 24.43 -0.48 -4.31
CA ALA A 62 23.73 0.74 -4.67
C ALA A 62 23.08 1.44 -3.45
N GLU A 63 22.51 0.66 -2.52
CA GLU A 63 21.83 1.19 -1.33
C GLU A 63 22.80 1.77 -0.29
N THR A 64 24.05 1.30 -0.28
CA THR A 64 25.13 1.83 0.57
C THR A 64 25.77 3.13 0.02
N GLN A 65 25.71 3.38 -1.29
CA GLN A 65 26.15 4.65 -1.90
C GLN A 65 25.11 5.78 -1.71
N ASP A 66 23.82 5.48 -1.87
CA ASP A 66 22.73 6.45 -1.66
C ASP A 66 22.61 6.91 -0.19
N SER A 67 22.96 6.04 0.76
CA SER A 67 22.95 6.37 2.19
C SER A 67 24.18 7.17 2.64
N LEU A 68 25.34 7.01 1.99
CA LEU A 68 26.54 7.83 2.28
C LEU A 68 26.47 9.22 1.66
N HIS A 69 25.86 9.38 0.48
CA HIS A 69 25.76 10.69 -0.17
C HIS A 69 24.76 11.64 0.54
N ASN A 70 23.71 11.09 1.16
CA ASN A 70 22.72 11.87 1.94
C ASN A 70 23.18 12.25 3.36
N ILE A 71 24.25 11.63 3.87
CA ILE A 71 24.82 11.97 5.20
C ILE A 71 25.82 13.14 5.10
N ILE A 72 26.36 13.42 3.91
CA ILE A 72 27.40 14.44 3.72
C ILE A 72 26.80 15.84 3.37
N GLU A 73 25.52 15.91 2.99
CA GLU A 73 24.86 17.19 2.62
C GLU A 73 24.01 17.84 3.73
N SER A 74 23.93 17.27 4.95
CA SER A 74 23.01 17.77 6.00
C SER A 74 23.63 18.71 7.05
N ASP A 75 24.91 19.02 6.98
CA ASP A 75 25.57 19.94 7.93
C ASP A 75 25.62 21.37 7.37
N ASP A 76 24.47 22.04 7.28
CA ASP A 76 24.38 23.51 7.22
C ASP A 76 22.91 23.96 7.40
N ILE A 77 22.40 23.93 8.64
CA ILE A 77 21.19 24.66 9.02
C ILE A 77 21.46 25.42 10.32
N LEU A 78 21.62 26.74 10.17
CA LEU A 78 21.66 27.71 11.26
C LEU A 78 20.30 27.74 11.98
N LEU A 79 20.30 27.43 13.28
CA LEU A 79 19.15 27.57 14.17
C LEU A 79 18.90 29.06 14.49
N PRO A 80 17.66 29.57 14.36
CA PRO A 80 17.29 30.85 14.97
C PRO A 80 17.14 30.70 16.48
N SER A 81 17.61 31.71 17.22
CA SER A 81 17.59 31.82 18.68
C SER A 81 16.18 31.80 19.27
N GLU A 82 15.98 31.00 20.32
CA GLU A 82 14.80 31.04 21.19
C GLU A 82 14.81 32.29 22.07
N GLU A 83 14.01 33.30 21.71
CA GLU A 83 13.55 34.31 22.68
C GLU A 83 12.04 34.54 22.53
N GLY A 84 11.28 34.13 23.55
CA GLY A 84 10.06 34.79 23.97
C GLY A 84 8.73 34.33 23.36
N LEU A 85 8.18 33.20 23.82
CA LEU A 85 6.73 32.99 23.79
C LEU A 85 6.24 32.51 25.16
N GLN A 86 5.68 33.43 25.95
CA GLN A 86 4.95 33.05 27.16
C GLN A 86 3.54 32.58 26.79
N PRO A 87 2.98 31.57 27.49
CA PRO A 87 1.64 31.10 27.22
C PRO A 87 0.60 32.15 27.62
N ASP A 88 -0.26 32.54 26.67
CA ASP A 88 -1.43 33.36 26.93
C ASP A 88 -2.40 32.60 27.85
N THR A 89 -2.77 33.23 28.96
CA THR A 89 -3.67 32.69 30.00
C THR A 89 -5.08 33.27 29.91
N SER A 90 -5.43 33.90 28.78
CA SER A 90 -6.78 34.42 28.55
C SER A 90 -7.81 33.29 28.44
N THR A 91 -8.95 33.48 29.12
CA THR A 91 -10.11 32.60 28.98
C THR A 91 -10.64 32.72 27.55
N PRO A 92 -10.99 31.61 26.85
CA PRO A 92 -11.41 31.69 25.47
C PRO A 92 -12.63 32.60 25.32
N ASP A 93 -12.57 33.58 24.42
CA ASP A 93 -13.68 34.49 24.18
C ASP A 93 -14.95 33.71 23.78
N SER A 94 -16.09 34.19 24.24
CA SER A 94 -17.44 33.75 23.85
C SER A 94 -17.61 33.52 22.34
N ALA A 95 -16.91 34.27 21.49
CA ALA A 95 -16.87 34.04 20.04
C ALA A 95 -16.11 32.76 19.61
N PHE A 96 -15.06 32.35 20.33
CA PHE A 96 -14.38 31.06 20.15
C PHE A 96 -15.28 29.90 20.59
N LEU A 97 -15.99 30.07 21.72
CA LEU A 97 -16.96 29.07 22.17
C LEU A 97 -18.15 28.95 21.21
N ALA A 98 -18.64 30.06 20.64
CA ALA A 98 -19.68 30.06 19.62
C ALA A 98 -19.21 29.45 18.28
N ARG A 99 -17.94 29.66 17.87
CA ARG A 99 -17.33 28.98 16.71
C ARG A 99 -17.09 27.48 16.95
N SER A 100 -16.82 27.09 18.20
CA SER A 100 -16.72 25.66 18.59
C SER A 100 -18.06 24.93 18.57
N ALA A 101 -19.18 25.67 18.55
CA ALA A 101 -20.53 25.14 18.47
C ALA A 101 -21.00 24.81 17.04
N ASP A 102 -20.33 25.33 16.00
CA ASP A 102 -20.43 24.78 14.63
C ASP A 102 -19.57 23.51 14.51
N SER A 103 -19.87 22.59 15.42
CA SER A 103 -19.19 21.31 15.64
C SER A 103 -19.50 20.30 14.53
N SER A 104 -20.09 20.70 13.41
CA SER A 104 -20.55 19.84 12.33
C SER A 104 -19.65 19.80 11.10
N TRP A 105 -18.59 20.62 11.03
CA TRP A 105 -17.70 20.63 9.85
C TRP A 105 -17.09 19.26 9.51
N TRP A 106 -16.92 18.38 10.51
CA TRP A 106 -16.36 17.02 10.36
C TRP A 106 -17.42 15.96 10.01
N ILE A 107 -18.68 16.35 9.79
CA ILE A 107 -19.77 15.46 9.39
C ILE A 107 -19.91 15.48 7.87
N ARG A 108 -18.88 14.99 7.18
CA ARG A 108 -19.01 14.70 5.74
C ARG A 108 -20.01 13.57 5.55
N LYS A 109 -20.91 13.70 4.59
CA LYS A 109 -21.78 12.62 4.13
C LYS A 109 -21.53 12.34 2.66
N ILE A 110 -21.26 11.09 2.33
CA ILE A 110 -21.08 10.59 0.98
C ILE A 110 -22.09 9.50 0.75
N GLU A 111 -22.82 9.59 -0.36
CA GLU A 111 -23.67 8.48 -0.78
C GLU A 111 -22.80 7.28 -1.19
N ASN A 112 -22.94 6.17 -0.47
CA ASN A 112 -22.24 4.93 -0.75
C ASN A 112 -23.20 3.91 -1.39
N LEU A 113 -23.04 3.69 -2.69
CA LEU A 113 -23.68 2.61 -3.45
C LEU A 113 -22.71 1.47 -3.76
N ALA A 114 -21.44 1.65 -3.41
CA ALA A 114 -20.36 0.87 -3.98
C ALA A 114 -20.05 -0.42 -3.22
N PHE A 115 -20.15 -0.39 -1.88
CA PHE A 115 -19.81 -1.50 -1.00
C PHE A 115 -20.64 -1.49 0.28
N GLY A 116 -20.68 -2.61 0.98
CA GLY A 116 -21.48 -2.77 2.18
C GLY A 116 -21.04 -3.92 3.08
N LEU A 117 -21.84 -4.19 4.10
CA LEU A 117 -21.61 -5.27 5.06
C LEU A 117 -21.55 -6.62 4.35
N ASN A 118 -20.63 -7.50 4.77
CA ASN A 118 -20.37 -8.81 4.17
C ASN A 118 -19.85 -8.78 2.72
N GLU A 119 -19.37 -7.64 2.22
CA GLU A 119 -18.64 -7.63 0.95
C GLU A 119 -17.41 -8.54 1.05
N TYR A 120 -17.18 -9.34 0.00
CA TYR A 120 -16.05 -10.26 -0.08
C TYR A 120 -15.42 -10.28 -1.48
N LEU A 121 -14.12 -10.04 -1.56
CA LEU A 121 -13.32 -10.02 -2.77
C LEU A 121 -12.14 -10.99 -2.61
N GLU A 122 -12.00 -11.98 -3.47
CA GLU A 122 -10.87 -12.92 -3.49
C GLU A 122 -10.06 -12.77 -4.78
N TYR A 123 -8.73 -12.80 -4.68
CA TYR A 123 -7.80 -12.59 -5.78
C TYR A 123 -6.79 -13.72 -5.90
N SER A 124 -6.49 -14.11 -7.14
CA SER A 124 -5.24 -14.81 -7.48
C SER A 124 -4.14 -13.78 -7.70
N ILE A 125 -2.98 -13.98 -7.09
CA ILE A 125 -1.78 -13.16 -7.34
C ILE A 125 -0.83 -13.97 -8.20
N ASN A 126 -0.36 -13.38 -9.30
CA ASN A 126 0.64 -13.94 -10.18
C ASN A 126 1.86 -13.02 -10.27
N TYR A 127 3.03 -13.62 -10.39
CA TYR A 127 4.28 -12.97 -10.75
C TYR A 127 4.60 -13.33 -12.20
N GLY A 128 4.41 -12.37 -13.11
CA GLY A 128 4.32 -12.67 -14.54
C GLY A 128 3.24 -13.72 -14.82
N MET A 129 3.64 -14.87 -15.36
CA MET A 129 2.74 -16.01 -15.61
C MET A 129 2.71 -17.05 -14.48
N LEU A 130 3.56 -16.90 -13.45
CA LEU A 130 3.67 -17.87 -12.36
C LEU A 130 2.71 -17.52 -11.22
N PRO A 131 1.90 -18.48 -10.73
CA PRO A 131 1.13 -18.28 -9.52
C PRO A 131 2.04 -17.91 -8.35
N ALA A 132 1.71 -16.83 -7.64
CA ALA A 132 2.52 -16.30 -6.55
C ALA A 132 1.81 -16.32 -5.20
N GLY A 133 0.47 -16.28 -5.18
CA GLY A 133 -0.28 -16.25 -3.94
C GLY A 133 -1.76 -15.97 -4.12
N ASN A 134 -2.41 -15.62 -3.03
CA ASN A 134 -3.80 -15.18 -3.01
C ASN A 134 -3.92 -13.95 -2.11
N ALA A 135 -4.94 -13.15 -2.36
CA ALA A 135 -5.38 -12.11 -1.44
C ALA A 135 -6.90 -12.15 -1.27
N LYS A 136 -7.37 -11.60 -0.16
CA LYS A 136 -8.79 -11.35 0.08
C LYS A 136 -8.99 -10.00 0.73
N MET A 137 -10.05 -9.30 0.35
CA MET A 137 -10.55 -8.09 1.00
C MET A 137 -12.00 -8.32 1.39
N PHE A 138 -12.39 -7.96 2.61
CA PHE A 138 -13.74 -8.22 3.08
C PHE A 138 -14.18 -7.26 4.20
N ILE A 139 -15.50 -7.10 4.33
CA ILE A 139 -16.15 -6.26 5.34
C ILE A 139 -16.98 -7.17 6.27
N PRO A 140 -16.37 -7.82 7.27
CA PRO A 140 -17.06 -8.83 8.05
C PRO A 140 -18.16 -8.26 8.96
N GLU A 141 -18.03 -7.00 9.37
CA GLU A 141 -18.92 -6.40 10.37
C GLU A 141 -18.93 -4.88 10.30
N LEU A 142 -20.00 -4.31 10.87
CA LEU A 142 -20.06 -2.91 11.27
C LEU A 142 -19.65 -2.84 12.73
N ILE A 143 -18.73 -1.94 13.06
CA ILE A 143 -18.26 -1.74 14.43
C ILE A 143 -18.62 -0.35 14.91
N GLU A 144 -18.69 -0.18 16.23
CA GLU A 144 -18.69 1.14 16.86
C GLU A 144 -17.29 1.44 17.39
N TYR A 145 -16.67 2.49 16.90
CA TYR A 145 -15.33 2.91 17.27
C TYR A 145 -15.37 4.37 17.76
N ASN A 146 -15.09 4.58 19.05
CA ASN A 146 -15.18 5.90 19.71
C ASN A 146 -16.53 6.62 19.50
N GLY A 147 -17.64 5.86 19.53
CA GLY A 147 -18.99 6.40 19.31
C GLY A 147 -19.35 6.64 17.85
N VAL A 148 -18.51 6.21 16.90
CA VAL A 148 -18.74 6.34 15.45
C VAL A 148 -18.92 4.97 14.83
N LYS A 149 -19.98 4.78 14.04
CA LYS A 149 -20.22 3.55 13.30
C LYS A 149 -19.26 3.48 12.10
N CYS A 150 -18.53 2.38 11.98
CA CYS A 150 -17.53 2.18 10.93
C CYS A 150 -17.73 0.84 10.22
N TYR A 151 -17.38 0.79 8.94
CA TYR A 151 -17.04 -0.46 8.27
C TYR A 151 -15.67 -0.93 8.77
N ARG A 152 -15.60 -2.16 9.28
CA ARG A 152 -14.31 -2.83 9.47
C ARG A 152 -13.92 -3.47 8.15
N VAL A 153 -12.87 -2.97 7.51
CA VAL A 153 -12.36 -3.53 6.25
C VAL A 153 -11.06 -4.25 6.51
N VAL A 154 -10.97 -5.50 6.08
CA VAL A 154 -9.78 -6.34 6.28
C VAL A 154 -9.25 -6.79 4.92
N SER A 155 -7.94 -6.63 4.71
CA SER A 155 -7.20 -7.15 3.57
C SER A 155 -6.14 -8.14 4.05
N ILE A 156 -6.11 -9.34 3.48
CA ILE A 156 -5.12 -10.38 3.78
C ILE A 156 -4.45 -10.81 2.48
N ALA A 157 -3.12 -10.83 2.45
CA ALA A 157 -2.35 -11.34 1.31
C ALA A 157 -1.36 -12.41 1.78
N SER A 158 -1.22 -13.48 0.99
CA SER A 158 -0.28 -14.56 1.31
C SER A 158 0.36 -15.15 0.06
N SER A 159 1.66 -15.40 0.11
CA SER A 159 2.36 -16.17 -0.92
C SER A 159 1.92 -17.64 -0.91
N ASN A 160 1.99 -18.31 -2.06
CA ASN A 160 1.78 -19.76 -2.13
C ASN A 160 3.00 -20.55 -1.64
N ASP A 161 2.90 -21.87 -1.54
CA ASP A 161 3.97 -22.72 -0.99
C ASP A 161 5.29 -22.64 -1.78
N PHE A 162 5.20 -22.56 -3.12
CA PHE A 162 6.38 -22.47 -3.99
C PHE A 162 7.13 -21.14 -3.80
N VAL A 163 6.41 -20.01 -3.78
CA VAL A 163 7.00 -18.68 -3.56
C VAL A 163 7.46 -18.53 -2.11
N SER A 164 6.74 -19.08 -1.14
CA SER A 164 7.10 -19.04 0.29
C SER A 164 8.44 -19.72 0.61
N MET A 165 8.92 -20.61 -0.26
CA MET A 165 10.25 -21.24 -0.12
C MET A 165 11.40 -20.24 -0.27
N PHE A 166 11.20 -19.14 -1.01
CA PHE A 166 12.24 -18.14 -1.29
C PHE A 166 11.88 -16.73 -0.80
N TYR A 167 10.60 -16.36 -0.80
CA TYR A 167 10.10 -15.08 -0.30
C TYR A 167 8.66 -15.20 0.24
N LYS A 168 8.53 -15.38 1.55
CA LYS A 168 7.22 -15.54 2.20
C LYS A 168 6.53 -14.20 2.40
N VAL A 169 5.28 -14.09 1.98
CA VAL A 169 4.39 -12.96 2.25
C VAL A 169 3.23 -13.45 3.12
N ARG A 170 2.95 -12.74 4.22
CA ARG A 170 1.78 -12.93 5.07
C ARG A 170 1.40 -11.61 5.69
N ASP A 171 0.55 -10.90 4.98
CA ASP A 171 0.17 -9.55 5.35
C ASP A 171 -1.30 -9.52 5.76
N THR A 172 -1.59 -8.69 6.75
CA THR A 172 -2.94 -8.37 7.19
C THR A 172 -3.00 -6.87 7.43
N ILE A 173 -3.93 -6.22 6.75
CA ILE A 173 -4.20 -4.80 6.87
C ILE A 173 -5.65 -4.65 7.28
N GLU A 174 -5.92 -3.79 8.26
CA GLU A 174 -7.25 -3.52 8.78
C GLU A 174 -7.47 -2.01 8.84
N THR A 175 -8.62 -1.54 8.36
CA THR A 175 -9.01 -0.12 8.46
C THR A 175 -10.46 0.02 8.92
N TYR A 176 -10.72 1.04 9.73
CA TYR A 176 -12.07 1.44 10.14
C TYR A 176 -12.48 2.67 9.37
N ILE A 177 -13.44 2.48 8.47
CA ILE A 177 -13.94 3.52 7.56
C ILE A 177 -15.28 4.01 8.09
N ASP A 178 -15.37 5.31 8.34
CA ASP A 178 -16.63 5.98 8.72
C ASP A 178 -17.76 5.64 7.73
N VAL A 179 -18.94 5.24 8.22
CA VAL A 179 -20.04 4.80 7.35
C VAL A 179 -20.71 5.93 6.57
N ASP A 180 -20.66 7.16 7.09
CA ASP A 180 -21.28 8.33 6.47
C ASP A 180 -20.25 9.08 5.63
N GLY A 181 -19.09 9.36 6.22
CA GLY A 181 -18.06 10.20 5.62
C GLY A 181 -17.03 9.46 4.80
N ILE A 182 -16.94 8.13 4.89
CA ILE A 182 -15.96 7.31 4.16
C ILE A 182 -14.53 7.83 4.36
N PHE A 183 -14.09 8.02 5.61
CA PHE A 183 -12.71 8.39 5.97
C PHE A 183 -12.20 7.51 7.11
N THR A 184 -10.89 7.49 7.32
CA THR A 184 -10.25 6.57 8.26
C THR A 184 -10.36 7.04 9.72
N HIS A 185 -10.73 6.15 10.62
CA HIS A 185 -10.58 6.35 12.08
C HIS A 185 -9.44 5.52 12.69
N TYR A 186 -9.13 4.39 12.08
CA TYR A 186 -8.13 3.44 12.55
C TYR A 186 -7.50 2.72 11.38
N PHE A 187 -6.18 2.51 11.43
CA PHE A 187 -5.44 1.74 10.45
C PHE A 187 -4.41 0.85 11.15
N HIS A 188 -4.40 -0.44 10.84
CA HIS A 188 -3.44 -1.40 11.34
C HIS A 188 -2.84 -2.21 10.21
N LYS A 189 -1.54 -2.46 10.31
CA LYS A 189 -0.83 -3.35 9.39
C LYS A 189 0.08 -4.30 10.15
N LEU A 190 -0.09 -5.58 9.85
CA LEU A 190 0.80 -6.67 10.24
C LEU A 190 1.39 -7.26 8.95
N LEU A 191 2.66 -6.94 8.68
CA LEU A 191 3.37 -7.35 7.47
C LEU A 191 4.43 -8.38 7.82
N GLN A 192 4.54 -9.43 7.00
CA GLN A 192 5.60 -10.45 7.09
C GLN A 192 6.06 -10.81 5.68
N GLU A 193 7.11 -10.13 5.23
CA GLU A 193 7.59 -10.17 3.84
C GLU A 193 9.07 -10.57 3.83
N GLY A 194 9.36 -11.85 3.61
CA GLY A 194 10.71 -12.42 3.71
C GLY A 194 11.31 -12.18 5.10
N GLY A 195 12.35 -11.34 5.17
CA GLY A 195 12.97 -10.91 6.43
C GLY A 195 12.34 -9.67 7.06
N TYR A 196 11.50 -8.93 6.32
CA TYR A 196 10.84 -7.73 6.80
C TYR A 196 9.60 -8.08 7.62
N LYS A 197 9.45 -7.41 8.76
CA LYS A 197 8.26 -7.51 9.60
C LYS A 197 7.84 -6.12 10.06
N ALA A 198 6.56 -5.83 9.97
CA ALA A 198 5.98 -4.62 10.52
C ALA A 198 4.73 -4.95 11.32
N ASN A 199 4.57 -4.32 12.47
CA ASN A 199 3.32 -4.31 13.21
C ASN A 199 3.08 -2.87 13.66
N LYS A 200 2.23 -2.15 12.93
CA LYS A 200 2.01 -0.72 13.14
C LYS A 200 0.52 -0.40 13.17
N THR A 201 0.14 0.41 14.15
CA THR A 201 -1.21 0.97 14.29
C THR A 201 -1.12 2.48 14.20
N THR A 202 -2.02 3.07 13.43
CA THR A 202 -2.25 4.52 13.35
C THR A 202 -3.71 4.79 13.70
N ILE A 203 -3.92 5.68 14.67
CA ILE A 203 -5.25 6.15 15.08
C ILE A 203 -5.45 7.55 14.51
N PHE A 204 -6.61 7.80 13.93
CA PHE A 204 -6.95 9.09 13.35
C PHE A 204 -7.99 9.80 14.20
N ASN A 205 -7.58 10.91 14.82
CA ASN A 205 -8.53 11.83 15.43
C ASN A 205 -8.91 12.88 14.38
N GLN A 206 -9.97 12.58 13.64
CA GLN A 206 -10.45 13.43 12.54
C GLN A 206 -10.92 14.80 13.04
N ARG A 207 -11.50 14.88 14.25
CA ARG A 207 -11.95 16.15 14.85
C ARG A 207 -10.81 17.10 15.20
N LEU A 208 -9.64 16.56 15.56
CA LEU A 208 -8.45 17.33 15.88
C LEU A 208 -7.43 17.37 14.74
N HIS A 209 -7.72 16.71 13.61
CA HIS A 209 -6.79 16.52 12.51
C HIS A 209 -5.44 15.92 12.98
N LEU A 210 -5.48 14.82 13.73
CA LEU A 210 -4.25 14.15 14.22
C LEU A 210 -4.18 12.70 13.74
N ALA A 211 -2.98 12.28 13.32
CA ALA A 211 -2.61 10.89 13.11
C ALA A 211 -1.62 10.47 14.21
N ILE A 212 -1.97 9.43 14.97
CA ILE A 212 -1.24 8.99 16.17
C ILE A 212 -0.69 7.60 15.92
N THR A 213 0.64 7.45 15.93
CA THR A 213 1.34 6.17 15.71
C THR A 213 2.34 5.94 16.84
N GLY A 214 2.02 5.04 17.78
CA GLY A 214 2.85 4.81 18.95
C GLY A 214 2.97 6.09 19.80
N LYS A 215 4.18 6.68 19.87
CA LYS A 215 4.43 7.94 20.57
C LYS A 215 4.33 9.17 19.67
N ASP A 216 4.30 8.98 18.36
CA ASP A 216 4.28 10.06 17.39
C ASP A 216 2.85 10.55 17.19
N THR A 217 2.66 11.86 17.25
CA THR A 217 1.39 12.53 16.95
C THR A 217 1.65 13.58 15.89
N ILE A 218 1.05 13.41 14.72
CA ILE A 218 1.32 14.22 13.53
C ILE A 218 0.03 14.94 13.13
N PRO A 219 0.01 16.28 13.02
CA PRO A 219 -1.11 16.99 12.39
C PRO A 219 -1.34 16.46 10.98
N THR A 220 -2.59 16.24 10.58
CA THR A 220 -2.97 15.63 9.30
C THR A 220 -4.11 16.39 8.63
N TYR A 221 -4.62 15.88 7.52
CA TYR A 221 -5.69 16.51 6.74
C TYR A 221 -7.08 16.18 7.32
N PRO A 222 -8.09 17.04 7.09
CA PRO A 222 -9.49 16.65 7.29
C PRO A 222 -9.85 15.46 6.41
N PHE A 223 -10.63 14.52 6.95
CA PHE A 223 -11.13 13.35 6.22
C PHE A 223 -10.03 12.49 5.58
N VAL A 224 -8.85 12.49 6.21
CA VAL A 224 -7.66 11.81 5.69
C VAL A 224 -7.92 10.31 5.52
N GLN A 225 -7.35 9.75 4.45
CA GLN A 225 -7.40 8.33 4.12
C GLN A 225 -6.08 7.62 4.47
N ASP A 226 -6.18 6.34 4.75
CA ASP A 226 -5.05 5.41 4.69
C ASP A 226 -4.98 4.72 3.31
N ALA A 227 -3.96 3.89 3.11
CA ALA A 227 -3.74 3.20 1.84
C ALA A 227 -4.91 2.27 1.42
N LEU A 228 -5.56 1.59 2.37
CA LEU A 228 -6.68 0.69 2.09
C LEU A 228 -7.99 1.47 1.98
N SER A 229 -8.26 2.42 2.87
CA SER A 229 -9.48 3.22 2.82
C SER A 229 -9.56 4.07 1.54
N SER A 230 -8.43 4.50 0.99
CA SER A 230 -8.36 5.21 -0.30
C SER A 230 -8.98 4.42 -1.45
N LEU A 231 -8.76 3.10 -1.47
CA LEU A 231 -9.36 2.20 -2.47
C LEU A 231 -10.88 2.11 -2.32
N TYR A 232 -11.40 2.23 -1.11
CA TYR A 232 -12.85 2.25 -0.89
C TYR A 232 -13.45 3.63 -1.15
N TYR A 233 -12.77 4.70 -0.76
CA TYR A 233 -13.17 6.07 -1.04
C TYR A 233 -13.30 6.34 -2.54
N ILE A 234 -12.33 5.91 -3.35
CA ILE A 234 -12.39 6.14 -4.80
C ILE A 234 -13.61 5.48 -5.45
N ARG A 235 -14.11 4.36 -4.89
CA ARG A 235 -15.31 3.66 -5.40
C ARG A 235 -16.59 4.47 -5.24
N THR A 236 -16.64 5.40 -4.30
CA THR A 236 -17.78 6.30 -4.09
C THR A 236 -17.69 7.58 -4.93
N GLN A 237 -16.57 7.82 -5.61
CA GLN A 237 -16.38 9.01 -6.44
C GLN A 237 -16.94 8.83 -7.85
N LYS A 238 -17.23 9.95 -8.51
CA LYS A 238 -17.42 9.98 -9.95
C LYS A 238 -16.04 9.86 -10.61
N ILE A 239 -15.84 8.80 -11.40
CA ILE A 239 -14.56 8.54 -12.07
C ILE A 239 -14.75 8.77 -13.57
N GLU A 240 -14.08 9.78 -14.12
CA GLU A 240 -14.15 10.13 -15.53
C GLU A 240 -12.74 10.13 -16.14
N PRO A 241 -12.51 9.41 -17.26
CA PRO A 241 -11.23 9.44 -17.96
C PRO A 241 -10.75 10.87 -18.25
N GLY A 242 -9.48 11.13 -17.93
CA GLY A 242 -8.85 12.45 -18.07
C GLY A 242 -9.11 13.42 -16.92
N VAL A 243 -9.96 13.07 -15.94
CA VAL A 243 -10.22 13.88 -14.74
C VAL A 243 -9.55 13.22 -13.54
N ASP A 244 -8.42 13.77 -13.12
CA ASP A 244 -7.67 13.27 -11.97
C ASP A 244 -8.39 13.60 -10.64
N ILE A 245 -8.28 12.69 -9.67
CA ILE A 245 -8.88 12.86 -8.34
C ILE A 245 -7.77 13.00 -7.30
N MET A 246 -7.89 13.98 -6.41
CA MET A 246 -6.95 14.19 -5.30
C MET A 246 -7.54 13.60 -4.01
N ILE A 247 -6.76 12.79 -3.32
CA ILE A 247 -7.12 12.21 -2.03
C ILE A 247 -6.04 12.57 -1.02
N ASP A 248 -6.44 13.15 0.11
CA ASP A 248 -5.52 13.44 1.20
C ASP A 248 -5.23 12.16 1.98
N ASN A 249 -3.96 11.75 2.01
CA ASN A 249 -3.54 10.48 2.59
C ASN A 249 -2.55 10.67 3.75
N HIS A 250 -2.62 9.75 4.71
CA HIS A 250 -1.60 9.55 5.71
C HIS A 250 -1.24 8.07 5.82
N THR A 251 0.03 7.74 5.64
CA THR A 251 0.53 6.36 5.81
C THR A 251 2.00 6.41 6.21
N ASP A 252 2.42 5.51 7.10
CA ASP A 252 3.81 5.41 7.56
C ASP A 252 4.38 6.72 8.13
N GLY A 253 3.56 7.45 8.88
CA GLY A 253 3.96 8.70 9.54
C GLY A 253 4.15 9.87 8.57
N LYS A 254 3.58 9.79 7.35
CA LYS A 254 3.68 10.84 6.35
C LYS A 254 2.31 11.21 5.81
N ASN A 255 2.05 12.51 5.76
CA ASN A 255 0.96 13.10 5.00
C ASN A 255 1.41 13.31 3.55
N TYR A 256 0.57 12.97 2.59
CA TYR A 256 0.81 13.28 1.19
C TYR A 256 -0.51 13.35 0.41
N PRO A 257 -0.64 14.26 -0.56
CA PRO A 257 -1.76 14.21 -1.49
C PRO A 257 -1.52 13.08 -2.49
N LEU A 258 -2.43 12.11 -2.50
CA LEU A 258 -2.48 11.03 -3.46
C LEU A 258 -3.25 11.50 -4.70
N LYS A 259 -2.56 11.56 -5.84
CA LYS A 259 -3.18 11.85 -7.12
C LYS A 259 -3.60 10.55 -7.77
N VAL A 260 -4.90 10.35 -7.96
CA VAL A 260 -5.45 9.22 -8.71
C VAL A 260 -5.64 9.66 -10.16
N ILE A 261 -4.74 9.20 -11.04
CA ILE A 261 -4.83 9.45 -12.48
C ILE A 261 -5.89 8.54 -13.06
N VAL A 262 -6.84 9.09 -13.81
CA VAL A 262 -7.89 8.31 -14.47
C VAL A 262 -7.57 8.22 -15.95
N HIS A 263 -7.16 7.02 -16.40
CA HIS A 263 -6.63 6.81 -17.73
C HIS A 263 -7.73 6.71 -18.80
N GLY A 264 -8.48 5.62 -18.76
CA GLY A 264 -9.38 5.25 -19.83
C GLY A 264 -10.21 4.03 -19.47
N ARG A 265 -10.96 3.53 -20.45
CA ARG A 265 -11.78 2.33 -20.29
C ARG A 265 -11.12 1.15 -20.98
N GLU A 266 -11.13 0.01 -20.32
CA GLU A 266 -10.60 -1.25 -20.83
C GLU A 266 -11.52 -2.40 -20.47
N ARG A 267 -11.72 -3.33 -21.41
CA ARG A 267 -12.41 -4.59 -21.14
C ARG A 267 -11.41 -5.62 -20.65
N VAL A 268 -11.63 -6.19 -19.46
CA VAL A 268 -10.68 -7.08 -18.80
C VAL A 268 -11.30 -8.43 -18.50
N LYS A 269 -10.57 -9.50 -18.83
CA LYS A 269 -10.90 -10.88 -18.46
C LYS A 269 -10.11 -11.33 -17.24
N VAL A 270 -10.83 -11.77 -16.21
CA VAL A 270 -10.30 -12.33 -14.95
C VAL A 270 -11.03 -13.64 -14.62
N PRO A 271 -10.57 -14.46 -13.66
CA PRO A 271 -11.26 -15.70 -13.32
C PRO A 271 -12.74 -15.50 -12.90
N ALA A 272 -13.09 -14.36 -12.31
CA ALA A 272 -14.47 -14.03 -11.96
C ALA A 272 -15.38 -13.66 -13.14
N GLY A 273 -14.83 -13.42 -14.34
CA GLY A 273 -15.61 -13.01 -15.52
C GLY A 273 -14.91 -12.00 -16.43
N GLU A 274 -15.70 -11.38 -17.31
CA GLU A 274 -15.26 -10.29 -18.18
C GLU A 274 -16.02 -9.01 -17.82
N PHE A 275 -15.30 -7.90 -17.66
CA PHE A 275 -15.85 -6.64 -17.17
C PHE A 275 -15.35 -5.47 -18.00
N ASP A 276 -16.24 -4.52 -18.27
CA ASP A 276 -15.84 -3.18 -18.71
C ASP A 276 -15.36 -2.41 -17.49
N CYS A 277 -14.17 -1.81 -17.58
CA CYS A 277 -13.48 -1.22 -16.45
C CYS A 277 -13.00 0.19 -16.76
N ILE A 278 -12.93 1.03 -15.73
CA ILE A 278 -12.13 2.26 -15.73
C ILE A 278 -10.76 1.95 -15.09
N VAL A 279 -9.70 2.39 -15.74
CA VAL A 279 -8.32 2.20 -15.27
C VAL A 279 -7.86 3.43 -14.51
N VAL A 280 -7.44 3.23 -13.26
CA VAL A 280 -6.91 4.29 -12.40
C VAL A 280 -5.50 3.96 -11.92
N GLU A 281 -4.70 4.99 -11.67
CA GLU A 281 -3.32 4.87 -11.19
C GLU A 281 -3.09 5.86 -10.04
N PRO A 282 -3.01 5.37 -8.78
CA PRO A 282 -2.60 6.20 -7.65
C PRO A 282 -1.11 6.54 -7.73
N VAL A 283 -0.80 7.84 -7.72
CA VAL A 283 0.56 8.39 -7.76
C VAL A 283 0.79 9.29 -6.55
N MET A 284 1.80 8.95 -5.74
CA MET A 284 2.22 9.77 -4.61
C MET A 284 2.95 11.03 -5.09
N ARG A 285 2.50 12.20 -4.63
CA ARG A 285 3.20 13.46 -4.83
C ARG A 285 4.08 13.75 -3.62
N TYR A 286 5.40 13.61 -3.78
CA TYR A 286 6.35 14.21 -2.85
C TYR A 286 6.76 15.59 -3.39
N GLU A 287 7.07 16.54 -2.51
CA GLU A 287 7.40 17.92 -2.89
C GLU A 287 8.43 17.94 -4.04
N GLY A 288 7.99 18.50 -5.18
CA GLY A 288 8.81 18.72 -6.37
C GLY A 288 9.03 17.53 -7.32
N ILE A 289 8.81 16.27 -6.91
CA ILE A 289 9.11 15.09 -7.75
C ILE A 289 8.00 14.04 -7.65
N PHE A 290 7.31 13.77 -8.76
CA PHE A 290 6.48 12.57 -8.91
C PHE A 290 7.40 11.34 -8.96
N LYS A 291 7.67 10.72 -7.80
CA LYS A 291 8.40 9.45 -7.76
C LYS A 291 7.42 8.29 -7.99
N ALA A 292 7.26 7.87 -9.25
CA ALA A 292 6.52 6.67 -9.64
C ALA A 292 7.30 5.37 -9.32
N LYS A 293 7.81 5.21 -8.09
CA LYS A 293 8.39 3.93 -7.68
C LYS A 293 7.25 2.93 -7.48
N GLY A 294 7.11 1.98 -8.40
CA GLY A 294 6.14 0.88 -8.33
C GLY A 294 4.71 1.27 -8.72
N ALA A 295 4.53 1.94 -9.87
CA ALA A 295 3.22 2.34 -10.38
C ALA A 295 2.21 1.19 -10.35
N ILE A 296 1.13 1.35 -9.58
CA ILE A 296 0.03 0.40 -9.50
C ILE A 296 -1.07 0.89 -10.42
N ARG A 297 -1.53 0.05 -11.34
CA ARG A 297 -2.79 0.25 -12.06
C ARG A 297 -3.88 -0.60 -11.45
N ILE A 298 -5.06 -0.02 -11.32
CA ILE A 298 -6.25 -0.66 -10.76
C ILE A 298 -7.35 -0.54 -11.79
N TRP A 299 -7.97 -1.67 -12.15
CA TRP A 299 -9.14 -1.72 -13.01
C TRP A 299 -10.36 -1.88 -12.13
N LEU A 300 -11.18 -0.83 -12.08
CA LEU A 300 -12.46 -0.80 -11.38
C LEU A 300 -13.57 -1.06 -12.38
N THR A 301 -14.61 -1.84 -12.05
CA THR A 301 -15.78 -1.99 -12.92
C THR A 301 -16.38 -0.63 -13.28
N ASP A 302 -16.84 -0.47 -14.52
CA ASP A 302 -17.52 0.75 -15.00
C ASP A 302 -19.02 0.72 -14.63
N ASP A 303 -19.29 0.60 -13.33
CA ASP A 303 -20.64 0.57 -12.75
C ASP A 303 -20.66 1.31 -11.40
N GLU A 304 -21.77 1.24 -10.67
CA GLU A 304 -21.90 1.89 -9.36
C GLU A 304 -20.99 1.26 -8.28
N PHE A 305 -20.69 -0.04 -8.39
CA PHE A 305 -19.90 -0.81 -7.42
C PHE A 305 -18.40 -0.52 -7.50
N LYS A 306 -17.91 -0.26 -8.71
CA LYS A 306 -16.50 0.02 -9.01
C LYS A 306 -15.57 -1.03 -8.40
N VAL A 307 -15.95 -2.29 -8.53
CA VAL A 307 -15.22 -3.42 -7.95
C VAL A 307 -13.81 -3.46 -8.55
N PRO A 308 -12.75 -3.49 -7.73
CA PRO A 308 -11.39 -3.66 -8.25
C PRO A 308 -11.22 -5.09 -8.76
N VAL A 309 -11.31 -5.28 -10.08
CA VAL A 309 -11.24 -6.62 -10.71
C VAL A 309 -9.81 -7.05 -11.02
N LYS A 310 -8.91 -6.09 -11.22
CA LYS A 310 -7.49 -6.35 -11.49
C LYS A 310 -6.63 -5.25 -10.86
N MET A 311 -5.50 -5.65 -10.29
CA MET A 311 -4.44 -4.74 -9.85
C MET A 311 -3.12 -5.22 -10.43
N GLN A 312 -2.31 -4.30 -10.95
CA GLN A 312 -1.02 -4.63 -11.55
C GLN A 312 0.03 -3.62 -11.14
N THR A 313 1.19 -4.09 -10.71
CA THR A 313 2.36 -3.25 -10.46
C THR A 313 3.56 -3.80 -11.21
N GLU A 314 4.36 -2.89 -11.77
CA GLU A 314 5.61 -3.24 -12.44
C GLU A 314 6.77 -3.13 -11.44
N VAL A 315 7.50 -4.22 -11.27
CA VAL A 315 8.69 -4.27 -10.44
C VAL A 315 9.91 -4.27 -11.36
N PHE A 316 10.76 -3.26 -11.21
CA PHE A 316 11.98 -3.08 -12.02
C PHE A 316 12.85 -4.34 -11.94
N PHE A 317 13.27 -4.87 -13.10
CA PHE A 317 13.96 -6.15 -13.31
C PHE A 317 13.20 -7.45 -13.01
N LEU A 318 12.10 -7.38 -12.28
CA LEU A 318 11.39 -8.54 -11.74
C LEU A 318 10.10 -8.87 -12.53
N GLY A 319 9.55 -7.90 -13.27
CA GLY A 319 8.34 -8.07 -14.07
C GLY A 319 7.09 -7.63 -13.30
N SER A 320 5.91 -8.07 -13.75
CA SER A 320 4.63 -7.58 -13.22
C SER A 320 4.08 -8.48 -12.12
N ILE A 321 3.67 -7.91 -10.99
CA ILE A 321 2.79 -8.57 -10.01
C ILE A 321 1.35 -8.22 -10.39
N ILE A 322 0.53 -9.24 -10.64
CA ILE A 322 -0.86 -9.08 -11.10
C ILE A 322 -1.79 -9.82 -10.13
N ALA A 323 -2.67 -9.06 -9.47
CA ALA A 323 -3.82 -9.60 -8.77
C ALA A 323 -5.04 -9.59 -9.72
N LYS A 324 -5.74 -10.73 -9.84
CA LYS A 324 -6.97 -10.87 -10.63
C LYS A 324 -8.09 -11.41 -9.76
N LEU A 325 -9.26 -10.80 -9.83
CA LEU A 325 -10.44 -11.20 -9.06
C LEU A 325 -10.89 -12.61 -9.47
N LYS A 326 -11.02 -13.47 -8.46
CA LYS A 326 -11.52 -14.84 -8.56
C LYS A 326 -12.97 -14.96 -8.12
N LYS A 327 -13.34 -14.24 -7.06
CA LYS A 327 -14.66 -14.33 -6.45
C LYS A 327 -15.06 -12.96 -5.90
N PHE A 328 -16.32 -12.61 -6.09
CA PHE A 328 -16.95 -11.43 -5.54
C PHE A 328 -18.30 -11.80 -4.93
N GLU A 329 -18.54 -11.37 -3.70
CA GLU A 329 -19.85 -11.37 -3.06
C GLU A 329 -20.19 -9.91 -2.70
N ARG A 330 -21.33 -9.44 -3.19
CA ARG A 330 -21.80 -8.06 -2.98
C ARG A 330 -22.15 -7.86 -1.51
N GLY A 331 -21.65 -6.77 -0.93
CA GLY A 331 -22.06 -6.35 0.41
C GLY A 331 -23.48 -5.78 0.46
N ILE A 332 -24.13 -5.91 1.61
CA ILE A 332 -25.45 -5.34 1.90
C ILE A 332 -25.27 -3.86 2.25
N LEU A 333 -25.93 -2.97 1.50
CA LEU A 333 -25.84 -1.54 1.74
C LEU A 333 -26.58 -1.16 3.03
N LEU A 334 -26.12 -0.12 3.74
CA LEU A 334 -26.76 0.30 4.99
C LEU A 334 -28.21 0.75 4.80
N LYS A 335 -28.54 1.33 3.64
CA LYS A 335 -29.92 1.67 3.29
C LYS A 335 -30.81 0.43 3.18
N GLU A 336 -30.27 -0.71 2.74
CA GLU A 336 -31.00 -1.97 2.60
C GLU A 336 -31.28 -2.59 3.98
N LEU A 337 -30.33 -2.48 4.92
CA LEU A 337 -30.52 -2.94 6.31
C LEU A 337 -31.60 -2.15 7.05
N LYS A 338 -31.68 -0.83 6.83
CA LYS A 338 -32.69 0.02 7.48
C LYS A 338 -34.11 -0.32 7.01
N ILE A 339 -34.28 -0.63 5.73
CA ILE A 339 -35.58 -1.03 5.17
C ILE A 339 -36.05 -2.34 5.81
N SER A 340 -35.17 -3.33 5.99
CA SER A 340 -35.55 -4.59 6.62
C SER A 340 -36.00 -4.44 8.07
N ASP A 341 -35.38 -3.53 8.84
CA ASP A 341 -35.75 -3.28 10.24
C ASP A 341 -37.11 -2.54 10.35
N GLU A 342 -37.42 -1.64 9.40
CA GLU A 342 -38.70 -0.93 9.34
C GLU A 342 -39.87 -1.84 8.93
N ASP A 343 -39.62 -2.84 8.08
CA ASP A 343 -40.65 -3.80 7.69
C ASP A 343 -40.89 -4.85 8.78
N ALA A 344 -39.84 -5.31 9.47
CA ALA A 344 -39.95 -6.24 10.60
C ALA A 344 -40.61 -5.66 11.85
N SER A 345 -40.66 -4.33 11.99
CA SER A 345 -41.33 -3.64 13.11
C SER A 345 -42.80 -3.32 12.85
N LYS A 346 -43.32 -3.66 11.67
CA LYS A 346 -44.74 -3.49 11.29
C LYS A 346 -45.55 -4.79 11.33
N GLU A 347 -44.90 -5.94 11.53
CA GLU A 347 -45.51 -7.24 11.85
C GLU A 347 -45.56 -7.44 13.37
#